data_AF-A0A239RUS3-F1
#
_entry.id   AF-A0A239RUS3-F1
#
_cell.length_a   1.000
_cell.length_b   1.000
_cell.length_c   1.000
_cell.angle_alpha   90.00
_cell.angle_beta   90.00
_cell.angle_gamma   90.00
#
_symmetry.space_group_name_H-M   'P 1'
#
loop_
_entity.id
_entity.type
_entity.pdbx_description
1 polymer ?
#
loop_
_entity_poly.entity_id
_entity_poly.type
_entity_poly.pdbx_seq_one_letter_code
_entity_poly.pdbx_strand_id
1 'polypeptide(L)'
;MRQKENGFTLIELMVTIAISAIIAMMAAPNMMQFVYKKQLETEARDLAMTLSNVRGTAVSLRKDISLEFKNQENTGDKFYWDTTRSTVHVLAKGLPEGITFTPIGLVKKRTTSIRKLEKPNPDFNKEIPENPLTNPKTIIEWDNTEELVFEICHEKLTEIKSIKIFKSGVIDRIQNKPLIGECK
;
A
#
# COMPACT_ATOMS: atom_id res chain seq x y z
N MET A 1 39.88 44.20 33.06
CA MET A 1 39.39 42.84 33.40
C MET A 1 40.01 41.87 32.41
N ARG A 2 40.87 40.96 32.85
CA ARG A 2 41.55 40.00 31.96
C ARG A 2 40.73 38.72 31.98
N GLN A 3 40.08 38.38 30.86
CA GLN A 3 39.39 37.10 30.75
C GLN A 3 40.43 35.98 30.82
N LYS A 4 40.19 34.98 31.68
CA LYS A 4 40.97 33.74 31.69
C LYS A 4 40.56 32.97 30.45
N GLU A 5 41.46 32.92 29.47
CA GLU A 5 41.40 31.95 28.38
C GLU A 5 41.58 30.56 29.01
N ASN A 6 40.48 29.84 29.23
CA ASN A 6 40.50 28.47 29.71
C ASN A 6 40.88 27.56 28.54
N GLY A 7 42.17 27.26 28.41
CA GLY A 7 42.68 26.32 27.42
C GLY A 7 42.21 24.89 27.70
N PHE A 8 41.92 24.15 26.64
CA PHE A 8 41.46 22.76 26.71
C PHE A 8 42.65 21.81 26.90
N THR A 9 42.53 20.85 27.82
CA THR A 9 43.61 19.87 28.03
C THR A 9 43.52 18.74 27.02
N LEU A 10 44.67 18.14 26.66
CA LEU A 10 44.71 17.01 25.72
C LEU A 10 43.89 15.82 26.23
N ILE A 11 43.90 15.59 27.55
CA ILE A 11 43.12 14.52 28.18
C ILE A 11 41.62 14.76 28.09
N GLU A 12 41.16 15.99 28.26
CA GLU A 12 39.75 16.35 28.13
C GLU A 12 39.25 16.09 26.72
N LEU A 13 40.06 16.44 25.70
CA LEU A 13 39.78 16.07 24.32
C LEU A 13 39.62 14.58 24.16
N MET A 14 40.61 13.77 24.55
CA MET A 14 40.54 12.31 24.40
C MET A 14 39.29 11.70 25.05
N VAL A 15 38.90 12.19 26.24
CA VAL A 15 37.69 11.72 26.93
C VAL A 15 36.42 12.13 26.18
N THR A 16 36.32 13.36 25.68
CA THR A 16 35.14 13.81 24.91
C THR A 16 34.94 13.03 23.62
N ILE A 17 36.00 12.75 22.85
CA ILE A 17 35.89 11.92 21.63
C ILE A 17 35.55 10.47 21.98
N ALA A 18 36.11 9.92 23.07
CA ALA A 18 35.79 8.57 23.52
C ALA A 18 34.30 8.44 23.90
N ILE A 19 33.76 9.38 24.68
CA ILE A 19 32.34 9.39 25.06
C ILE A 19 31.45 9.61 23.84
N SER A 20 31.82 10.56 22.96
CA SER A 20 31.07 10.83 21.73
C SER A 20 30.99 9.61 20.81
N ALA A 21 32.08 8.84 20.70
CA ALA A 21 32.12 7.61 19.90
C ALA A 21 31.17 6.53 20.46
N ILE A 22 31.13 6.34 21.78
CA ILE A 22 30.22 5.38 22.43
C ILE A 22 28.75 5.77 22.15
N ILE A 23 28.41 7.04 22.33
CA ILE A 23 27.04 7.54 22.09
C ILE A 23 26.67 7.40 20.61
N ALA A 24 27.58 7.73 19.69
CA ALA A 24 27.33 7.63 18.26
C ALA A 24 27.02 6.18 17.82
N MET A 25 27.73 5.19 18.37
CA MET A 25 27.47 3.77 18.08
C MET A 25 26.10 3.30 18.56
N MET A 26 25.60 3.83 19.69
CA MET A 26 24.26 3.51 20.21
C MET A 26 23.13 4.20 19.42
N ALA A 27 23.40 5.34 18.79
CA ALA A 27 22.41 6.16 18.09
C ALA A 27 22.23 5.83 16.60
N ALA A 28 23.13 5.03 16.01
CA ALA A 28 23.07 4.65 14.60
C ALA A 28 22.11 3.48 14.21
N PRO A 29 21.32 2.81 15.07
CA PRO A 29 20.73 1.55 14.69
C PRO A 29 19.67 1.72 13.58
N ASN A 30 19.92 1.00 12.50
CA ASN A 30 19.02 0.62 11.42
C ASN A 30 18.33 1.74 10.61
N MET A 31 19.12 2.68 10.07
CA MET A 31 18.64 3.63 9.05
C MET A 31 18.03 2.96 7.82
N MET A 32 18.45 1.73 7.49
CA MET A 32 17.96 1.00 6.31
C MET A 32 16.46 0.71 6.38
N GLN A 33 15.94 0.30 7.54
CA GLN A 33 14.50 0.10 7.73
C GLN A 33 13.71 1.38 7.49
N PHE A 34 14.22 2.53 7.97
CA PHE A 34 13.59 3.82 7.70
C PHE A 34 13.57 4.14 6.20
N VAL A 35 14.67 3.89 5.49
CA VAL A 35 14.74 4.08 4.04
C VAL A 35 13.69 3.23 3.32
N TYR A 36 13.57 1.94 3.64
CA TYR A 36 12.56 1.07 3.02
C TYR A 36 11.13 1.56 3.26
N LYS A 37 10.83 2.02 4.49
CA LYS A 37 9.51 2.60 4.81
C LYS A 37 9.23 3.86 4.01
N LYS A 38 10.24 4.71 3.81
CA LYS A 38 10.11 5.93 2.99
C LYS A 38 9.91 5.60 1.52
N GLN A 39 10.58 4.57 0.99
CA GLN A 39 10.35 4.10 -0.37
C GLN A 39 8.90 3.63 -0.55
N LEU A 40 8.43 2.74 0.32
CA LEU A 40 7.05 2.23 0.29
C LEU A 40 6.00 3.36 0.39
N GLU A 41 6.21 4.32 1.30
CA GLU A 41 5.35 5.49 1.44
C GLU A 41 5.34 6.37 0.18
N THR A 42 6.50 6.53 -0.47
CA THR A 42 6.63 7.36 -1.68
C THR A 42 5.87 6.74 -2.84
N GLU A 43 6.06 5.44 -3.10
CA GLU A 43 5.34 4.74 -4.18
C GLU A 43 3.82 4.73 -3.92
N ALA A 44 3.39 4.57 -2.67
CA ALA A 44 1.96 4.63 -2.32
C ALA A 44 1.34 6.01 -2.57
N ARG A 45 2.08 7.08 -2.26
CA ARG A 45 1.63 8.45 -2.58
C ARG A 45 1.62 8.70 -4.08
N ASP A 46 2.60 8.18 -4.79
CA ASP A 46 2.67 8.30 -6.25
C ASP A 46 1.47 7.61 -6.93
N LEU A 47 1.12 6.40 -6.48
CA LEU A 47 -0.11 5.73 -6.94
C LEU A 47 -1.37 6.57 -6.63
N ALA A 48 -1.49 7.12 -5.42
CA ALA A 48 -2.63 7.95 -5.03
C ALA A 48 -2.74 9.24 -5.89
N MET A 49 -1.61 9.88 -6.19
CA MET A 49 -1.55 11.04 -7.08
C MET A 49 -1.94 10.66 -8.51
N THR A 50 -1.44 9.53 -9.01
CA THR A 50 -1.78 9.00 -10.33
C THR A 50 -3.27 8.71 -10.44
N LEU A 51 -3.86 8.04 -9.46
CA LEU A 51 -5.31 7.81 -9.39
C LEU A 51 -6.12 9.11 -9.44
N SER A 52 -5.67 10.13 -8.72
CA SER A 52 -6.30 11.45 -8.72
C SER A 52 -6.18 12.15 -10.07
N ASN A 53 -5.03 12.01 -10.74
CA ASN A 53 -4.79 12.55 -12.08
C ASN A 53 -5.68 11.85 -13.13
N VAL A 54 -5.77 10.52 -13.10
CA VAL A 54 -6.62 9.73 -13.99
C VAL A 54 -8.09 10.15 -13.84
N ARG A 55 -8.56 10.30 -12.61
CA ARG A 55 -9.91 10.81 -12.32
C ARG A 55 -10.12 12.22 -12.87
N GLY A 56 -9.17 13.13 -12.62
CA GLY A 56 -9.22 14.50 -13.13
C GLY A 56 -9.27 14.55 -14.66
N THR A 57 -8.50 13.69 -15.32
CA THR A 57 -8.47 13.57 -16.78
C THR A 57 -9.79 13.03 -17.32
N ALA A 58 -10.40 12.03 -16.67
CA ALA A 58 -11.71 11.50 -17.05
C ALA A 58 -12.81 12.56 -16.99
N VAL A 59 -12.81 13.36 -15.93
CA VAL A 59 -13.77 14.46 -15.76
C VAL A 59 -13.52 15.58 -16.77
N SER A 60 -12.24 15.95 -16.97
CA SER A 60 -11.84 17.02 -17.89
C SER A 60 -12.20 16.69 -19.35
N LEU A 61 -11.86 15.48 -19.79
CA LEU A 61 -12.13 15.02 -21.16
C LEU A 61 -13.57 14.52 -21.37
N ARG A 62 -14.35 14.39 -20.28
CA ARG A 62 -15.69 13.77 -20.28
C ARG A 62 -15.70 12.40 -20.95
N LYS A 63 -14.66 11.60 -20.70
CA LYS A 63 -14.48 10.26 -21.26
C LYS A 63 -14.19 9.25 -20.15
N ASP A 64 -14.49 7.99 -20.42
CA ASP A 64 -14.02 6.90 -19.55
C ASP A 64 -12.49 6.79 -19.71
N ILE A 65 -11.73 6.90 -18.62
CA ILE A 65 -10.26 6.78 -18.60
C ILE A 65 -9.88 5.65 -17.66
N SER A 66 -9.02 4.75 -18.12
CA SER A 66 -8.54 3.62 -17.31
C SER A 66 -7.11 3.79 -16.86
N LEU A 67 -6.80 3.34 -15.64
CA LEU A 67 -5.45 3.09 -15.14
C LEU A 67 -5.19 1.59 -15.13
N GLU A 68 -4.04 1.14 -15.64
CA GLU A 68 -3.58 -0.25 -15.57
C GLU A 68 -2.20 -0.36 -14.90
N PHE A 69 -1.91 -1.49 -14.25
CA PHE A 69 -0.62 -1.73 -13.57
C PHE A 69 0.41 -2.36 -14.51
N LYS A 70 0.98 -1.57 -15.42
CA LYS A 70 1.96 -2.04 -16.43
C LYS A 70 3.04 -0.99 -16.63
N ASN A 71 4.22 -1.44 -17.03
CA ASN A 71 5.30 -0.56 -17.47
C ASN A 71 5.08 -0.17 -18.95
N GLN A 72 4.26 0.85 -19.19
CA GLN A 72 3.97 1.38 -20.51
C GLN A 72 3.75 2.90 -20.44
N GLU A 73 3.90 3.60 -21.57
CA GLU A 73 3.57 5.02 -21.65
C GLU A 73 2.07 5.29 -21.64
N ASN A 74 1.71 6.39 -20.97
CA ASN A 74 0.34 6.89 -20.91
C ASN A 74 -0.14 7.29 -22.32
N THR A 75 -1.34 6.85 -22.65
CA THR A 75 -2.08 7.23 -23.85
C THR A 75 -3.26 8.12 -23.43
N GLY A 76 -3.79 8.94 -24.34
CA GLY A 76 -4.86 9.91 -24.01
C GLY A 76 -6.02 9.34 -23.19
N ASP A 77 -6.46 8.12 -23.48
CA ASP A 77 -7.58 7.47 -22.77
C ASP A 77 -7.15 6.37 -21.77
N LYS A 78 -5.84 6.06 -21.67
CA LYS A 78 -5.32 4.98 -20.83
C LYS A 78 -4.02 5.38 -20.14
N PHE A 79 -4.04 5.31 -18.82
CA PHE A 79 -2.87 5.50 -17.99
C PHE A 79 -2.31 4.16 -17.55
N TYR A 80 -1.01 4.16 -17.32
CA TYR A 80 -0.27 3.03 -16.84
C TYR A 80 0.54 3.50 -15.65
N TRP A 81 0.54 2.69 -14.59
CA TRP A 81 1.37 2.93 -13.43
C TRP A 81 2.14 1.66 -13.12
N ASP A 82 3.43 1.84 -12.93
CA ASP A 82 4.29 0.81 -12.37
C ASP A 82 5.24 1.48 -11.39
N THR A 83 5.70 0.69 -10.44
CA THR A 83 6.72 1.12 -9.49
C THR A 83 8.03 1.36 -10.22
N THR A 84 8.69 2.47 -9.90
CA THR A 84 10.06 2.72 -10.39
C THR A 84 11.10 1.84 -9.67
N ARG A 85 10.68 1.17 -8.60
CA ARG A 85 11.53 0.36 -7.73
C ARG A 85 11.20 -1.11 -7.86
N SER A 86 12.23 -1.92 -8.17
CA SER A 86 12.09 -3.37 -8.26
C SER A 86 11.75 -4.06 -6.93
N THR A 87 11.93 -3.38 -5.79
CA THR A 87 11.71 -3.92 -4.44
C THR A 87 10.33 -3.62 -3.86
N VAL A 88 9.52 -2.84 -4.57
CA VAL A 88 8.15 -2.50 -4.20
C VAL A 88 7.23 -3.22 -5.17
N HIS A 89 6.12 -3.78 -4.71
CA HIS A 89 5.19 -4.53 -5.55
C HIS A 89 3.75 -4.18 -5.20
N VAL A 90 2.86 -4.16 -6.19
CA VAL A 90 1.41 -4.10 -5.95
C VAL A 90 0.93 -5.51 -5.64
N LEU A 91 0.43 -5.69 -4.41
CA LEU A 91 -0.20 -6.92 -3.98
C LEU A 91 -1.54 -7.06 -4.70
N ALA A 92 -1.76 -8.25 -5.25
CA ALA A 92 -2.87 -8.58 -6.15
C ALA A 92 -2.75 -7.95 -7.56
N LYS A 93 -1.81 -8.49 -8.36
CA LYS A 93 -1.92 -8.54 -9.84
C LYS A 93 -3.16 -9.33 -10.33
N GLY A 94 -3.95 -9.90 -9.43
CA GLY A 94 -5.20 -10.60 -9.74
C GLY A 94 -6.41 -9.65 -9.69
N LEU A 95 -7.06 -9.53 -10.86
CA LEU A 95 -8.21 -8.71 -11.24
C LEU A 95 -8.96 -7.83 -10.20
N PRO A 96 -9.37 -6.62 -10.61
CA PRO A 96 -9.04 -6.00 -11.90
C PRO A 96 -7.63 -5.40 -11.89
N GLU A 97 -6.87 -5.63 -12.97
CA GLU A 97 -5.51 -5.08 -13.24
C GLU A 97 -5.51 -3.55 -13.44
N GLY A 98 -6.39 -2.84 -12.75
CA GLY A 98 -6.65 -1.44 -12.98
C GLY A 98 -8.01 -0.97 -12.51
N ILE A 99 -8.27 0.30 -12.81
CA ILE A 99 -9.48 1.03 -12.41
C ILE A 99 -9.91 1.91 -13.57
N THR A 100 -11.22 2.07 -13.78
CA THR A 100 -11.75 2.99 -14.79
C THR A 100 -12.55 4.08 -14.10
N PHE A 101 -12.25 5.33 -14.44
CA PHE A 101 -13.01 6.49 -14.00
C PHE A 101 -13.93 6.93 -15.12
N THR A 102 -15.17 7.22 -14.74
CA THR A 102 -16.19 7.74 -15.64
C THR A 102 -16.01 9.23 -15.91
N PRO A 103 -16.67 9.79 -16.95
CA PRO A 103 -16.76 11.22 -17.20
C PRO A 103 -17.22 12.08 -16.01
N ILE A 104 -17.91 11.46 -15.05
CA ILE A 104 -18.41 12.11 -13.83
C ILE A 104 -17.57 11.80 -12.59
N GLY A 105 -16.39 11.18 -12.79
CA GLY A 105 -15.43 10.90 -11.73
C GLY A 105 -15.80 9.74 -10.81
N LEU A 106 -16.89 9.01 -11.10
CA LEU A 106 -17.23 7.75 -10.44
C LEU A 106 -16.34 6.62 -10.94
N VAL A 107 -16.17 5.60 -10.13
CA VAL A 107 -15.39 4.42 -10.50
C VAL A 107 -16.26 3.34 -11.12
N LYS A 108 -15.87 2.88 -12.31
CA LYS A 108 -16.30 1.62 -12.90
C LYS A 108 -15.22 0.57 -12.60
N LYS A 109 -15.58 -0.49 -11.87
CA LYS A 109 -14.70 -1.67 -11.75
C LYS A 109 -14.57 -2.31 -13.13
N ARG A 110 -13.36 -2.69 -13.54
CA ARG A 110 -13.13 -3.51 -14.74
C ARG A 110 -13.48 -4.98 -14.41
N THR A 111 -14.75 -5.23 -14.14
CA THR A 111 -15.40 -6.56 -13.97
C THR A 111 -14.98 -7.39 -12.73
N THR A 112 -15.89 -7.43 -11.75
CA THR A 112 -16.20 -8.53 -10.82
C THR A 112 -15.07 -9.41 -10.26
N SER A 113 -14.37 -8.93 -9.24
CA SER A 113 -14.00 -9.80 -8.12
C SER A 113 -15.12 -9.71 -7.08
N ILE A 114 -16.20 -10.46 -7.31
CA ILE A 114 -17.07 -10.81 -6.19
C ILE A 114 -16.20 -11.65 -5.26
N ARG A 115 -15.95 -11.18 -4.03
CA ARG A 115 -15.17 -11.97 -3.09
C ARG A 115 -16.03 -13.17 -2.71
N LYS A 116 -15.61 -14.37 -3.11
CA LYS A 116 -16.19 -15.61 -2.59
C LYS A 116 -15.82 -15.69 -1.11
N LEU A 117 -16.75 -15.33 -0.22
CA LEU A 117 -16.58 -15.50 1.21
C LEU A 117 -17.11 -16.86 1.60
N GLU A 118 -16.23 -17.74 2.09
CA GLU A 118 -16.62 -18.98 2.74
C GLU A 118 -16.82 -18.67 4.22
N LYS A 119 -18.09 -18.56 4.64
CA LYS A 119 -18.45 -18.34 6.04
C LYS A 119 -18.94 -19.65 6.66
N PRO A 120 -18.73 -19.89 7.97
CA PRO A 120 -19.35 -21.02 8.66
C PRO A 120 -20.86 -20.98 8.46
N ASN A 121 -21.46 -22.10 8.05
CA ASN A 121 -22.90 -22.19 7.93
C ASN A 121 -23.53 -22.21 9.34
N PRO A 122 -24.31 -21.19 9.75
CA PRO A 122 -24.95 -21.17 11.07
C PRO A 122 -25.95 -22.32 11.26
N ASP A 123 -26.49 -22.84 10.16
CA ASP A 123 -27.44 -23.96 10.15
C ASP A 123 -26.74 -25.33 10.02
N PHE A 124 -25.40 -25.39 10.10
CA PHE A 124 -24.68 -26.66 10.07
C PHE A 124 -24.99 -27.50 11.31
N ASN A 125 -25.54 -28.70 11.08
CA ASN A 125 -25.81 -29.65 12.14
C ASN A 125 -24.66 -30.66 12.27
N LYS A 126 -24.01 -30.71 13.44
CA LYS A 126 -22.92 -31.63 13.77
C LYS A 126 -23.37 -33.08 13.99
N GLU A 127 -24.66 -33.31 14.21
CA GLU A 127 -25.23 -34.64 14.50
C GLU A 127 -25.53 -35.46 13.23
N ILE A 128 -25.49 -34.83 12.05
CA ILE A 128 -25.77 -35.44 10.74
C ILE A 128 -24.50 -35.34 9.88
N PRO A 129 -24.19 -36.34 9.00
CA PRO A 129 -23.05 -36.25 8.10
C PRO A 129 -23.04 -34.96 7.26
N GLU A 130 -21.83 -34.45 6.99
CA GLU A 130 -21.62 -33.29 6.13
C GLU A 130 -22.06 -33.61 4.70
N ASN A 131 -22.88 -32.74 4.10
CA ASN A 131 -23.36 -32.88 2.74
C ASN A 131 -23.37 -31.53 2.02
N PRO A 132 -22.74 -31.40 0.84
CA PRO A 132 -22.64 -30.13 0.12
C PRO A 132 -23.99 -29.46 -0.24
N LEU A 133 -25.07 -30.24 -0.37
CA LEU A 133 -26.38 -29.74 -0.78
C LEU A 133 -27.36 -29.61 0.38
N THR A 134 -27.25 -30.46 1.41
CA THR A 134 -28.25 -30.55 2.48
C THR A 134 -27.72 -30.24 3.88
N ASN A 135 -26.41 -30.32 4.12
CA ASN A 135 -25.77 -29.98 5.40
C ASN A 135 -24.33 -29.45 5.18
N PRO A 136 -24.15 -28.34 4.44
CA PRO A 136 -22.82 -27.84 4.14
C PRO A 136 -22.22 -27.16 5.37
N LYS A 137 -20.92 -27.37 5.62
CA LYS A 137 -20.19 -26.76 6.74
C LYS A 137 -19.90 -25.27 6.52
N THR A 138 -19.80 -24.85 5.27
CA THR A 138 -19.58 -23.46 4.87
C THR A 138 -20.62 -23.03 3.84
N ILE A 139 -21.07 -21.78 3.95
CA ILE A 139 -21.89 -21.11 2.93
C ILE A 139 -21.02 -20.16 2.12
N ILE A 140 -21.33 -20.06 0.82
CA ILE A 140 -20.68 -19.14 -0.11
C ILE A 140 -21.52 -17.87 -0.16
N GLU A 141 -20.98 -16.78 0.37
CA GLU A 141 -21.59 -15.45 0.24
C GLU A 141 -20.78 -14.60 -0.74
N TRP A 142 -21.50 -13.98 -1.66
CA TRP A 142 -20.96 -13.12 -2.69
C TRP A 142 -20.99 -11.68 -2.19
N ASP A 143 -19.89 -11.21 -1.59
CA ASP A 143 -19.80 -9.83 -1.14
C ASP A 143 -19.39 -8.92 -2.31
N ASN A 144 -20.29 -7.99 -2.65
CA ASN A 144 -19.94 -6.81 -3.42
C ASN A 144 -19.09 -5.91 -2.52
N THR A 145 -17.82 -6.22 -2.30
CA THR A 145 -16.93 -5.31 -1.57
C THR A 145 -16.98 -3.95 -2.26
N GLU A 146 -17.65 -3.00 -1.62
CA GLU A 146 -18.05 -1.73 -2.22
C GLU A 146 -16.86 -0.82 -2.52
N GLU A 147 -15.68 -1.23 -2.05
CA GLU A 147 -14.49 -0.42 -1.92
C GLU A 147 -13.37 -1.08 -2.73
N LEU A 148 -12.72 -0.27 -3.58
CA LEU A 148 -11.53 -0.70 -4.29
C LEU A 148 -10.34 -0.44 -3.41
N VAL A 149 -9.59 -1.49 -3.09
CA VAL A 149 -8.42 -1.41 -2.24
C VAL A 149 -7.22 -1.81 -3.06
N PHE A 150 -6.24 -0.92 -3.16
CA PHE A 150 -4.94 -1.19 -3.76
C PHE A 150 -3.92 -1.35 -2.65
N GLU A 151 -3.17 -2.44 -2.67
CA GLU A 151 -2.19 -2.73 -1.63
C GLU A 151 -0.80 -2.76 -2.25
N ILE A 152 0.14 -2.08 -1.61
CA ILE A 152 1.53 -2.01 -2.05
C ILE A 152 2.40 -2.52 -0.92
N CYS A 153 3.39 -3.33 -1.25
CA CYS A 153 4.33 -3.92 -0.31
C CYS A 153 5.78 -3.63 -0.71
N HIS A 154 6.69 -3.77 0.24
CA HIS A 154 8.13 -3.73 -0.01
C HIS A 154 8.76 -5.04 0.47
N GLU A 155 9.65 -5.65 -0.33
CA GLU A 155 10.22 -6.99 -0.08
C GLU A 155 10.91 -7.16 1.27
N LYS A 156 11.44 -6.07 1.83
CA LYS A 156 12.16 -6.03 3.13
C LYS A 156 11.33 -5.54 4.31
N LEU A 157 10.04 -5.28 4.12
CA LEU A 157 9.12 -4.81 5.17
C LEU A 157 8.05 -5.85 5.47
N THR A 158 7.59 -5.86 6.72
CA THR A 158 6.46 -6.67 7.19
C THR A 158 5.15 -5.88 7.22
N GLU A 159 5.14 -4.69 6.63
CA GLU A 159 3.98 -3.80 6.52
C GLU A 159 3.71 -3.45 5.06
N ILE A 160 2.44 -3.16 4.77
CA ILE A 160 1.94 -2.75 3.46
C ILE A 160 1.22 -1.42 3.57
N LYS A 161 1.11 -0.73 2.43
CA LYS A 161 0.28 0.47 2.28
C LYS A 161 -0.98 0.10 1.53
N SER A 162 -2.12 0.38 2.14
CA SER A 162 -3.43 0.09 1.60
C SER A 162 -4.12 1.41 1.23
N ILE A 163 -4.49 1.55 -0.04
CA ILE A 163 -5.15 2.73 -0.60
C ILE A 163 -6.58 2.33 -0.94
N LYS A 164 -7.53 2.93 -0.23
CA LYS A 164 -8.95 2.68 -0.43
C LYS A 164 -9.59 3.78 -1.29
N ILE A 165 -10.40 3.37 -2.26
CA ILE A 165 -11.16 4.24 -3.15
C ILE A 165 -12.64 3.88 -3.07
N PHE A 166 -13.46 4.90 -2.84
CA PHE A 166 -14.91 4.78 -2.85
C PHE A 166 -15.48 4.72 -4.27
N LYS A 167 -16.71 4.23 -4.44
CA LYS A 167 -17.43 4.27 -5.74
C LYS A 167 -17.53 5.68 -6.33
N SER A 168 -17.49 6.71 -5.48
CA SER A 168 -17.43 8.13 -5.85
C SER A 168 -16.12 8.56 -6.52
N GLY A 169 -15.10 7.69 -6.55
CA GLY A 169 -13.75 8.00 -7.03
C GLY A 169 -12.91 8.82 -6.06
N VAL A 170 -13.41 9.07 -4.85
CA VAL A 170 -12.65 9.72 -3.79
C VAL A 170 -11.72 8.68 -3.14
N ILE A 171 -10.45 9.05 -3.02
CA ILE A 171 -9.46 8.31 -2.25
C ILE A 171 -9.72 8.64 -0.76
N ASP A 172 -9.92 7.61 0.07
CA ASP A 172 -10.19 7.77 1.51
C ASP A 172 -8.93 8.21 2.26
N ARG A 173 -8.02 7.26 2.47
CA ARG A 173 -6.74 7.45 3.13
C ARG A 173 -5.81 6.28 2.83
N ILE A 174 -4.52 6.54 2.90
CA ILE A 174 -3.49 5.49 2.87
C ILE A 174 -3.34 4.95 4.29
N GLN A 175 -3.50 3.65 4.47
CA GLN A 175 -3.41 2.97 5.75
C GLN A 175 -2.23 2.01 5.78
N ASN A 176 -1.61 1.87 6.96
CA ASN A 176 -0.64 0.81 7.19
C ASN A 176 -1.37 -0.46 7.63
N LYS A 177 -1.02 -1.59 7.03
CA LYS A 177 -1.51 -2.90 7.45
C LYS A 177 -0.34 -3.88 7.56
N PRO A 178 -0.45 -4.94 8.38
CA PRO A 178 0.52 -6.01 8.35
C PRO A 178 0.51 -6.71 6.98
N LEU A 179 1.69 -7.07 6.47
CA LEU A 179 1.82 -7.92 5.29
C LEU A 179 1.37 -9.33 5.65
N ILE A 180 0.43 -9.87 4.88
CA ILE A 180 -0.03 -11.26 4.99
C ILE A 180 0.42 -11.99 3.72
N GLY A 181 1.33 -12.95 3.86
CA GLY A 181 1.92 -13.67 2.73
C GLY A 181 3.22 -13.04 2.21
N GLU A 182 3.54 -13.32 0.95
CA GLU A 182 4.77 -12.83 0.31
C GLU A 182 4.52 -11.53 -0.49
N CYS A 183 5.53 -10.67 -0.53
CA CYS A 183 5.54 -9.47 -1.37
C CYS A 183 6.23 -9.79 -2.71
N LYS A 184 5.45 -10.16 -3.73
CA LYS A 184 5.92 -10.54 -5.09
C LYS A 184 4.86 -10.21 -6.16
#